data_AF-A0A3A8HJT5-F1
#
_entry.id   AF-A0A3A8HJT5-F1
#
_cell.length_a   1.000
_cell.length_b   1.000
_cell.length_c   1.000
_cell.angle_alpha   90.00
_cell.angle_beta   90.00
_cell.angle_gamma   90.00
#
_symmetry.space_group_name_H-M   'P 1'
#
loop_
_entity.id
_entity.type
_entity.pdbx_description
1 polymer ?
#
loop_
_entity_poly.entity_id
_entity_poly.type
_entity_poly.pdbx_seq_one_letter_code
_entity_poly.pdbx_strand_id
1 'polypeptide(L)'
;MNMNSSTKVLIISSVMIALGIGLGVLLIGLQKGGFLTTTDVGGLPELARIQEQLRPLEACSLTYRRRDKRGQRRYPDSVFLKTCEWAEYTSVVIDVPTTWAYKGVGFEMTRGSMTEPWEILVEKKEVPFPDLKEALEHFAPLIAASYPERLRERRESDRRMDRQLNEHKREEQERKERAKDSYPE
;
A
#
# COMPACT_ATOMS: atom_id res chain seq x y z
N MET A 1 -78.26 -16.54 -7.29
CA MET A 1 -78.04 -17.60 -6.28
C MET A 1 -76.54 -17.84 -6.17
N ASN A 2 -76.03 -17.67 -4.96
CA ASN A 2 -74.63 -17.82 -4.59
C ASN A 2 -74.10 -19.22 -4.88
N MET A 3 -72.90 -19.32 -5.43
CA MET A 3 -71.98 -20.41 -5.14
C MET A 3 -70.58 -19.82 -4.93
N ASN A 4 -70.11 -19.93 -3.69
CA ASN A 4 -68.73 -19.74 -3.27
C ASN A 4 -67.82 -20.72 -4.01
N SER A 5 -66.60 -20.29 -4.33
CA SER A 5 -65.44 -21.17 -4.14
C SER A 5 -64.15 -20.36 -4.07
N SER A 6 -63.70 -20.12 -2.83
CA SER A 6 -62.33 -19.74 -2.52
C SER A 6 -61.45 -20.97 -2.71
N THR A 7 -60.67 -20.99 -3.79
CA THR A 7 -59.55 -21.92 -3.94
C THR A 7 -58.29 -21.13 -4.20
N LYS A 8 -57.49 -20.95 -3.14
CA LYS A 8 -56.12 -20.45 -3.23
C LYS A 8 -55.28 -21.51 -3.95
N VAL A 9 -55.14 -21.39 -5.27
CA VAL A 9 -54.21 -22.21 -6.06
C VAL A 9 -52.85 -21.52 -6.03
N LEU A 10 -51.90 -22.15 -5.33
CA LEU A 10 -50.48 -21.88 -5.43
C LEU A 10 -50.01 -22.15 -6.87
N ILE A 11 -49.67 -21.09 -7.61
CA ILE A 11 -48.92 -21.21 -8.86
C ILE A 11 -47.53 -20.66 -8.62
N ILE A 12 -46.61 -21.60 -8.38
CA ILE A 12 -45.18 -21.42 -8.54
C ILE A 12 -44.96 -21.03 -10.01
N SER A 13 -44.57 -19.78 -10.23
CA SER A 13 -44.17 -19.28 -11.55
C SER A 13 -42.71 -18.84 -11.48
N SER A 14 -41.85 -19.81 -11.79
CA SER A 14 -40.47 -19.56 -12.24
C SER A 14 -40.51 -18.71 -13.51
N VAL A 15 -40.04 -17.46 -13.43
CA VAL A 15 -39.75 -16.63 -14.61
C VAL A 15 -38.25 -16.34 -14.61
N MET A 16 -37.52 -17.18 -15.32
CA MET A 16 -36.27 -16.82 -15.98
C MET A 16 -36.65 -16.10 -17.28
N ILE A 17 -36.13 -14.89 -17.49
CA ILE A 17 -35.87 -14.15 -18.74
C ILE A 17 -35.45 -12.74 -18.30
N ALA A 18 -34.46 -12.04 -18.84
CA ALA A 18 -33.28 -12.33 -19.64
C ALA A 18 -32.51 -10.99 -19.71
N LEU A 19 -31.19 -11.07 -19.84
CA LEU A 19 -30.32 -10.11 -20.54
C LEU A 19 -30.71 -8.61 -20.48
N GLY A 20 -30.03 -7.87 -19.60
CA GLY A 20 -30.06 -6.42 -19.64
C GLY A 20 -28.91 -5.83 -18.83
N ILE A 21 -27.79 -5.58 -19.52
CA ILE A 21 -26.73 -4.63 -19.15
C ILE A 21 -26.28 -4.75 -17.70
N GLY A 22 -25.19 -5.50 -17.48
CA GLY A 22 -24.48 -5.50 -16.21
C GLY A 22 -23.95 -4.11 -15.89
N LEU A 23 -24.81 -3.26 -15.34
CA LEU A 23 -24.43 -2.18 -14.45
C LEU A 23 -23.77 -2.87 -13.26
N GLY A 24 -22.46 -3.09 -13.40
CA GLY A 24 -21.60 -3.48 -12.30
C GLY A 24 -21.82 -2.45 -11.21
N VAL A 25 -22.58 -2.83 -10.19
CA VAL A 25 -22.67 -2.10 -8.95
C VAL A 25 -21.25 -2.06 -8.42
N LEU A 26 -20.57 -0.94 -8.65
CA LEU A 26 -19.30 -0.60 -8.04
C LEU A 26 -19.53 -0.64 -6.54
N LEU A 27 -19.20 -1.78 -5.92
CA LEU A 27 -19.01 -1.92 -4.49
C LEU A 27 -17.75 -1.14 -4.10
N ILE A 28 -17.76 0.18 -4.29
CA ILE A 28 -16.80 1.10 -3.70
C ILE A 28 -17.24 1.26 -2.26
N GLY A 29 -16.54 0.61 -1.34
CA GLY A 29 -16.62 0.94 0.07
C GLY A 29 -16.76 -0.26 0.99
N LEU A 30 -15.72 -1.10 1.07
CA LEU A 30 -15.38 -1.63 2.38
C LEU A 30 -14.38 -0.67 3.02
N GLN A 31 -14.87 0.15 3.95
CA GLN A 31 -14.03 0.84 4.93
C GLN A 31 -13.37 -0.24 5.80
N LYS A 32 -12.16 -0.66 5.45
CA LYS A 32 -11.31 -1.46 6.35
C LYS A 32 -10.45 -0.54 7.19
N GLY A 33 -10.45 -0.82 8.49
CA GLY A 33 -10.10 0.08 9.58
C GLY A 33 -8.65 0.60 9.57
N GLY A 34 -8.52 1.83 10.05
CA GLY A 34 -7.27 2.51 10.36
C GLY A 34 -7.38 4.03 10.30
N PHE A 35 -8.22 4.55 9.40
CA PHE A 35 -8.43 5.98 9.18
C PHE A 35 -9.82 6.18 8.56
N LEU A 36 -10.76 6.77 9.30
CA LEU A 36 -12.19 6.83 8.94
C LEU A 36 -12.54 7.65 7.67
N THR A 37 -11.56 8.13 6.90
CA THR A 37 -11.76 9.04 5.75
C THR A 37 -11.08 8.63 4.44
N THR A 38 -10.31 7.53 4.40
CA THR A 38 -9.71 7.06 3.15
C THR A 38 -10.67 6.14 2.38
N THR A 39 -10.60 6.18 1.05
CA THR A 39 -11.34 5.28 0.16
C THR A 39 -10.39 4.63 -0.82
N ASP A 40 -10.59 3.34 -1.09
CA ASP A 40 -9.87 2.63 -2.14
C ASP A 40 -10.39 3.03 -3.53
N VAL A 41 -9.47 3.41 -4.40
CA VAL A 41 -9.71 3.74 -5.82
C VAL A 41 -8.89 2.85 -6.76
N GLY A 42 -8.17 1.85 -6.25
CA GLY A 42 -7.22 1.05 -7.02
C GLY A 42 -7.84 0.21 -8.14
N GLY A 43 -9.11 -0.17 -8.00
CA GLY A 43 -9.87 -0.92 -9.01
C GLY A 43 -10.44 -0.08 -10.17
N LEU A 44 -10.17 1.22 -10.21
CA LEU A 44 -10.64 2.08 -11.30
C LEU A 44 -9.92 1.76 -12.63
N PRO A 45 -10.63 1.62 -13.75
CA PRO A 45 -10.02 1.34 -15.06
C PRO A 45 -8.94 2.34 -15.46
N GLU A 46 -9.09 3.60 -15.07
CA GLU A 46 -8.13 4.67 -15.33
C GLU A 46 -6.78 4.44 -14.66
N LEU A 47 -6.72 3.59 -13.63
CA LEU A 47 -5.50 3.24 -12.90
C LEU A 47 -4.94 1.86 -13.30
N ALA A 48 -5.59 1.13 -14.22
CA ALA A 48 -5.17 -0.22 -14.61
C ALA A 48 -3.72 -0.26 -15.13
N ARG A 49 -3.31 0.73 -15.92
CA ARG A 49 -1.94 0.82 -16.43
C ARG A 49 -0.91 1.05 -15.30
N ILE A 50 -1.28 1.82 -14.28
CA ILE A 50 -0.44 2.05 -13.08
C ILE A 50 -0.31 0.74 -12.29
N GLN A 51 -1.41 0.00 -12.13
CA GLN A 51 -1.39 -1.32 -11.49
C GLN A 51 -0.43 -2.28 -12.19
N GLU A 52 -0.50 -2.37 -13.52
CA GLU A 52 0.38 -3.24 -14.32
C GLU A 52 1.85 -2.87 -14.18
N GLN A 53 2.19 -1.58 -14.19
CA GLN A 53 3.57 -1.10 -14.04
C GLN A 53 4.14 -1.39 -12.66
N LEU A 54 3.33 -1.26 -11.61
CA LEU A 54 3.77 -1.43 -10.21
C LEU A 54 3.64 -2.88 -9.72
N ARG A 55 2.94 -3.76 -10.46
CA ARG A 55 2.77 -5.17 -10.11
C ARG A 55 4.10 -5.92 -9.86
N PRO A 56 5.15 -5.76 -10.69
CA PRO A 56 6.39 -6.52 -10.54
C PRO A 56 7.24 -6.10 -9.33
N LEU A 57 6.91 -4.98 -8.68
CA LEU A 57 7.71 -4.49 -7.56
C LEU A 57 7.73 -5.51 -6.42
N GLU A 58 8.84 -5.59 -5.70
CA GLU A 58 8.93 -6.37 -4.47
C GLU A 58 8.54 -5.51 -3.26
N ALA A 59 7.36 -4.90 -3.30
CA ALA A 59 6.87 -3.98 -2.27
C ALA A 59 5.40 -4.27 -1.91
N CYS A 60 5.02 -4.10 -0.64
CA CYS A 60 3.62 -4.27 -0.19
C CYS A 60 3.01 -2.99 0.39
N SER A 61 3.82 -1.96 0.63
CA SER A 61 3.34 -0.64 0.99
C SER A 61 4.12 0.40 0.22
N LEU A 62 3.39 1.39 -0.31
CA LEU A 62 3.94 2.57 -0.94
C LEU A 62 3.20 3.78 -0.39
N THR A 63 3.92 4.76 0.12
CA THR A 63 3.31 5.94 0.75
C THR A 63 3.89 7.22 0.17
N TYR A 64 3.01 8.12 -0.24
CA TYR A 64 3.37 9.48 -0.61
C TYR A 64 2.65 10.48 0.30
N ARG A 65 3.43 11.29 1.01
CA ARG A 65 2.96 12.46 1.77
C ARG A 65 1.84 12.17 2.78
N ARG A 66 1.96 11.09 3.56
CA ARG A 66 1.02 10.76 4.65
C ARG A 66 1.13 11.80 5.77
N ARG A 67 -0.03 12.18 6.34
CA ARG A 67 -0.08 12.97 7.58
C ARG A 67 0.36 12.10 8.75
N ASP A 68 1.27 12.61 9.57
CA ASP A 68 1.58 11.97 10.84
C ASP A 68 0.39 12.09 11.82
N LYS A 69 0.50 11.45 12.99
CA LYS A 69 -0.53 11.51 14.04
C LYS A 69 -0.86 12.93 14.52
N ARG A 70 -0.02 13.91 14.19
CA ARG A 70 -0.17 15.34 14.52
C ARG A 70 -0.67 16.16 13.32
N GLY A 71 -1.01 15.52 12.21
CA GLY A 71 -1.45 16.17 10.98
C GLY A 71 -0.33 16.78 10.14
N GLN A 72 0.94 16.62 10.53
CA GLN A 72 2.07 17.17 9.77
C GLN A 72 2.38 16.31 8.56
N ARG A 73 2.60 16.96 7.41
CA ARG A 73 3.04 16.31 6.17
C ARG A 73 4.56 16.43 6.09
N ARG A 74 5.28 15.31 6.13
CA ARG A 74 6.75 15.26 6.02
C ARG A 74 7.16 14.68 4.67
N TYR A 75 8.34 15.07 4.19
CA TYR A 75 8.97 14.55 2.96
C TYR A 75 8.09 14.71 1.71
N PRO A 76 7.85 15.97 1.27
CA PRO A 76 7.01 16.26 0.10
C PRO A 76 7.63 15.83 -1.24
N ASP A 77 8.88 15.39 -1.21
CA ASP A 77 9.76 15.00 -2.30
C ASP A 77 10.07 13.50 -2.31
N SER A 78 9.40 12.71 -1.47
CA SER A 78 9.76 11.29 -1.30
C SER A 78 8.56 10.36 -1.32
N VAL A 79 8.73 9.23 -2.01
CA VAL A 79 7.88 8.06 -1.91
C VAL A 79 8.60 7.00 -1.09
N PHE A 80 7.92 6.51 -0.05
CA PHE A 80 8.42 5.46 0.82
C PHE A 80 7.83 4.13 0.40
N LEU A 81 8.68 3.14 0.15
CA LEU A 81 8.29 1.78 -0.13
C LEU A 81 8.76 0.86 0.99
N LYS A 82 7.95 -0.15 1.28
CA LYS A 82 8.30 -1.26 2.18
C LYS A 82 8.14 -2.57 1.45
N THR A 83 9.09 -3.47 1.66
CA THR A 83 9.04 -4.83 1.13
C THR A 83 7.84 -5.59 1.68
N CYS A 84 7.50 -6.70 1.01
CA CYS A 84 6.43 -7.60 1.48
C CYS A 84 6.89 -8.52 2.62
N GLU A 85 8.20 -8.63 2.86
CA GLU A 85 8.76 -9.53 3.85
C GLU A 85 8.63 -8.94 5.26
N TRP A 86 7.85 -9.60 6.12
CA TRP A 86 7.64 -9.14 7.50
C TRP A 86 8.90 -9.19 8.36
N ALA A 87 9.84 -10.08 8.02
CA ALA A 87 11.12 -10.22 8.71
C ALA A 87 12.14 -9.16 8.27
N GLU A 88 11.92 -8.50 7.12
CA GLU A 88 12.82 -7.50 6.56
C GLU A 88 12.19 -6.12 6.75
N TYR A 89 12.62 -5.36 7.77
CA TYR A 89 12.21 -3.96 7.91
C TYR A 89 13.02 -3.06 6.95
N THR A 90 13.03 -3.42 5.66
CA THR A 90 13.71 -2.63 4.62
C THR A 90 12.73 -1.59 4.08
N SER A 91 13.06 -0.32 4.29
CA SER A 91 12.35 0.80 3.67
C SER A 91 13.23 1.46 2.62
N VAL A 92 12.68 1.56 1.40
CA VAL A 92 13.31 2.22 0.26
C VAL A 92 12.66 3.57 0.08
N VAL A 93 13.49 4.59 -0.18
CA VAL A 93 13.03 5.95 -0.48
C VAL A 93 13.35 6.26 -1.93
N ILE A 94 12.36 6.75 -2.66
CA ILE A 94 12.51 7.20 -4.05
C ILE A 94 12.13 8.68 -4.10
N ASP A 95 13.04 9.48 -4.64
CA ASP A 95 12.83 10.92 -4.80
C ASP A 95 11.85 11.17 -5.94
N VAL A 96 10.91 12.09 -5.70
CA VAL A 96 9.87 12.49 -6.65
C VAL A 96 9.71 14.00 -6.69
N PRO A 97 9.18 14.56 -7.79
CA PRO A 97 8.93 16.01 -7.88
C PRO A 97 8.00 16.51 -6.77
N THR A 98 8.36 17.63 -6.13
CA THR A 98 7.58 18.28 -5.06
C THR A 98 6.29 18.95 -5.55
N THR A 99 6.12 19.09 -6.87
CA THR A 99 4.97 19.76 -7.51
C THR A 99 3.64 19.15 -7.07
N TRP A 100 3.58 17.83 -6.90
CA TRP A 100 2.37 17.11 -6.48
C TRP A 100 1.98 17.39 -5.03
N ALA A 101 2.96 17.68 -4.17
CA ALA A 101 2.68 18.08 -2.80
C ALA A 101 1.94 19.43 -2.80
N TYR A 102 2.34 20.40 -3.61
CA TYR A 102 1.63 21.67 -3.67
C TYR A 102 0.18 21.52 -4.19
N LYS A 103 -0.07 20.56 -5.09
CA LYS A 103 -1.42 20.19 -5.55
C LYS A 103 -2.27 19.45 -4.52
N GLY A 104 -1.78 19.23 -3.31
CA GLY A 104 -2.54 18.54 -2.26
C GLY A 104 -2.55 17.01 -2.36
N VAL A 105 -1.86 16.43 -3.34
CA VAL A 105 -1.83 14.98 -3.54
C VAL A 105 -1.15 14.28 -2.36
N GLY A 106 -1.78 13.20 -1.89
CA GLY A 106 -1.28 12.28 -0.89
C GLY A 106 -2.06 10.97 -0.98
N PHE A 107 -1.35 9.85 -0.89
CA PHE A 107 -1.98 8.54 -1.01
C PHE A 107 -1.13 7.45 -0.36
N GLU A 108 -1.78 6.34 -0.04
CA GLU A 108 -1.14 5.12 0.42
C GLU A 108 -1.58 3.98 -0.50
N MET A 109 -0.63 3.20 -0.99
CA MET A 109 -0.92 1.97 -1.71
C MET A 109 -0.50 0.78 -0.87
N THR A 110 -1.37 -0.22 -0.77
CA THR A 110 -1.13 -1.44 -0.01
C THR A 110 -1.55 -2.67 -0.79
N ARG A 111 -0.88 -3.79 -0.54
CA ARG A 111 -1.32 -5.11 -0.98
C ARG A 111 -0.85 -6.17 0.01
N GLY A 112 -1.58 -7.27 0.13
CA GLY A 112 -1.23 -8.35 1.07
C GLY A 112 -0.04 -9.17 0.59
N SER A 113 0.18 -9.25 -0.72
CA SER A 113 1.26 -10.01 -1.33
C SER A 113 1.67 -9.44 -2.70
N MET A 114 2.79 -9.89 -3.24
CA MET A 114 3.25 -9.49 -4.58
C MET A 114 2.30 -9.88 -5.72
N THR A 115 1.46 -10.90 -5.51
CA THR A 115 0.50 -11.39 -6.50
C THR A 115 -0.82 -10.62 -6.50
N GLU A 116 -1.08 -9.85 -5.45
CA GLU A 116 -2.31 -9.06 -5.32
C GLU A 116 -2.18 -7.70 -6.02
N PRO A 117 -3.30 -7.16 -6.54
CA PRO A 117 -3.34 -5.79 -7.00
C PRO A 117 -3.14 -4.82 -5.83
N TRP A 118 -2.71 -3.60 -6.15
CA TRP A 118 -2.60 -2.55 -5.15
C TRP A 118 -3.97 -1.96 -4.83
N GLU A 119 -4.32 -1.93 -3.55
CA GLU A 119 -5.32 -1.00 -3.03
C GLU A 119 -4.71 0.41 -3.05
N ILE A 120 -5.46 1.42 -3.49
CA ILE A 120 -5.00 2.81 -3.55
C ILE A 120 -5.89 3.64 -2.65
N LEU A 121 -5.42 3.89 -1.43
CA LEU A 121 -6.15 4.55 -0.36
C LEU A 121 -5.92 6.06 -0.40
N VAL A 122 -6.99 6.82 -0.62
CA VAL A 122 -6.95 8.29 -0.74
C VAL A 122 -8.02 8.98 0.11
N GLU A 123 -7.69 10.15 0.67
CA GLU A 123 -8.66 11.02 1.32
C GLU A 123 -9.48 11.80 0.27
N LYS A 124 -10.63 11.27 -0.16
CA LYS A 124 -11.44 11.84 -1.26
C LYS A 124 -11.85 13.31 -1.08
N LYS A 125 -11.92 13.80 0.16
CA LYS A 125 -12.26 15.20 0.46
C LYS A 125 -11.10 16.17 0.20
N GLU A 126 -9.88 15.65 0.05
CA GLU A 126 -8.67 16.47 -0.03
C GLU A 126 -7.89 16.27 -1.33
N VAL A 127 -7.99 15.08 -1.92
CA VAL A 127 -7.20 14.71 -3.09
C VAL A 127 -8.10 14.62 -4.30
N PRO A 128 -8.03 15.58 -5.24
CA PRO A 128 -8.74 15.48 -6.50
C PRO A 128 -8.27 14.27 -7.30
N PHE A 129 -9.21 13.48 -7.81
CA PHE A 129 -8.86 12.29 -8.60
C PHE A 129 -8.00 12.59 -9.84
N PRO A 130 -8.24 13.69 -10.62
CA PRO A 130 -7.37 14.03 -11.74
C PRO A 130 -5.91 14.23 -11.32
N ASP A 131 -5.67 14.96 -10.23
CA ASP A 131 -4.31 15.21 -9.72
C ASP A 131 -3.67 13.93 -9.18
N LEU A 132 -4.45 13.04 -8.53
CA LEU A 132 -3.97 11.73 -8.10
C LEU A 132 -3.52 10.88 -9.30
N LYS A 133 -4.36 10.79 -10.33
CA LYS A 133 -4.07 10.01 -11.52
C LYS A 133 -2.81 10.51 -12.21
N GLU A 134 -2.74 11.82 -12.45
CA GLU A 134 -1.58 12.47 -13.09
C GLU A 134 -0.31 12.22 -12.25
N ALA A 135 -0.38 12.37 -10.92
CA ALA A 135 0.74 12.07 -10.03
C ALA A 135 1.20 10.61 -10.14
N LEU A 136 0.27 9.66 -10.14
CA LEU A 136 0.57 8.23 -10.27
C LEU A 136 1.15 7.88 -11.65
N GLU A 137 0.66 8.50 -12.72
CA GLU A 137 1.23 8.34 -14.07
C GLU A 137 2.67 8.84 -14.15
N HIS A 138 3.02 9.88 -13.39
CA HIS A 138 4.39 10.36 -13.25
C HIS A 138 5.25 9.50 -12.34
N PHE A 139 4.70 9.04 -11.20
CA PHE A 139 5.46 8.29 -10.21
C PHE A 139 5.71 6.84 -10.62
N ALA A 140 4.72 6.18 -11.22
CA ALA A 140 4.80 4.76 -11.56
C ALA A 140 6.06 4.39 -12.37
N PRO A 141 6.41 5.08 -13.48
CA PRO A 141 7.62 4.76 -14.22
C PRO A 141 8.90 5.08 -13.44
N LEU A 142 8.91 6.16 -12.64
CA LEU A 142 10.08 6.53 -11.81
C LEU A 142 10.37 5.47 -10.75
N ILE A 143 9.31 5.00 -10.08
CA ILE A 143 9.38 3.94 -9.08
C ILE A 143 9.81 2.63 -9.74
N ALA A 144 9.16 2.23 -10.83
CA ALA A 144 9.49 0.99 -11.54
C ALA A 144 10.94 0.94 -12.00
N ALA A 145 11.50 2.06 -12.45
CA ALA A 145 12.89 2.16 -12.86
C ALA A 145 13.87 2.16 -11.67
N SER A 146 13.57 2.90 -10.61
CA SER A 146 14.54 3.16 -9.53
C SER A 146 14.49 2.13 -8.40
N TYR A 147 13.32 1.56 -8.12
CA TYR A 147 13.11 0.69 -6.96
C TYR A 147 14.02 -0.53 -6.91
N PRO A 148 14.23 -1.31 -8.00
CA PRO A 148 15.02 -2.53 -7.91
C PRO A 148 16.47 -2.28 -7.48
N GLU A 149 17.11 -1.24 -8.03
CA GLU A 149 18.48 -0.90 -7.67
C GLU A 149 18.56 -0.35 -6.25
N ARG A 150 17.64 0.55 -5.87
CA ARG A 150 17.59 1.10 -4.51
C ARG A 150 17.36 0.03 -3.44
N LEU A 151 16.53 -0.98 -3.75
CA LEU A 151 16.32 -2.11 -2.86
C LEU A 151 17.61 -2.94 -2.70
N ARG A 152 18.36 -3.15 -3.79
CA ARG A 152 19.66 -3.84 -3.74
C ARG A 152 20.67 -3.08 -2.90
N GLU A 153 20.85 -1.78 -3.17
CA GLU A 153 21.73 -0.88 -2.39
C GLU A 153 21.39 -0.94 -0.90
N ARG A 154 20.08 -0.90 -0.59
CA ARG A 154 19.62 -0.90 0.79
C ARG A 154 19.92 -2.23 1.49
N ARG A 155 19.63 -3.36 0.85
CA ARG A 155 19.97 -4.71 1.35
C ARG A 155 21.46 -4.89 1.57
N GLU A 156 22.29 -4.38 0.68
CA GLU A 156 23.75 -4.42 0.84
C GLU A 156 24.21 -3.56 2.02
N SER A 157 23.65 -2.35 2.17
CA SER A 157 23.93 -1.47 3.30
C SER A 157 23.54 -2.11 4.63
N ASP A 158 22.35 -2.68 4.73
CA ASP A 158 21.85 -3.32 5.95
C ASP A 158 22.74 -4.52 6.33
N ARG A 159 23.13 -5.36 5.35
CA ARG A 159 24.08 -6.46 5.58
C ARG A 159 25.46 -5.99 6.06
N ARG A 160 25.95 -4.83 5.59
CA ARG A 160 27.22 -4.25 6.04
C ARG A 160 27.12 -3.75 7.48
N MET A 161 26.03 -3.05 7.82
CA MET A 161 25.79 -2.58 9.18
C MET A 161 25.68 -3.74 10.16
N ASP A 162 24.95 -4.81 9.81
CA ASP A 162 24.81 -6.00 10.67
C ASP A 162 26.16 -6.65 10.97
N ARG A 163 27.05 -6.74 9.98
CA ARG A 163 28.41 -7.25 10.18
C ARG A 163 29.20 -6.38 11.16
N GLN A 164 29.19 -5.07 10.98
CA GLN A 164 29.88 -4.12 11.86
C GLN A 164 29.34 -4.17 13.30
N LEU A 165 28.01 -4.25 13.46
CA LEU A 165 27.38 -4.37 14.78
C LEU A 165 27.75 -5.68 15.47
N ASN A 166 27.83 -6.79 14.73
CA ASN A 166 28.22 -8.09 15.30
C ASN A 166 29.69 -8.11 15.69
N GLU A 167 30.58 -7.51 14.91
CA GLU A 167 31.99 -7.35 15.24
C GLU A 167 32.17 -6.52 16.51
N HIS A 168 31.53 -5.34 16.59
CA HIS A 168 31.57 -4.50 17.78
C HIS A 168 31.04 -5.22 19.03
N LYS A 169 29.96 -6.00 18.91
CA LYS A 169 29.43 -6.80 20.03
C LYS A 169 30.42 -7.85 20.51
N ARG A 170 31.14 -8.52 19.61
CA ARG A 170 32.17 -9.51 19.96
C ARG A 170 33.33 -8.86 20.68
N GLU A 171 33.84 -7.74 20.16
CA GLU A 171 34.92 -6.98 20.81
C GLU A 171 34.51 -6.49 22.21
N GLU A 172 33.27 -6.03 22.36
CA GLU A 172 32.73 -5.60 23.66
C GLU A 172 32.61 -6.77 24.65
N GLN A 173 32.19 -7.95 24.17
CA GLN A 173 32.15 -9.18 24.97
C GLN A 173 33.56 -9.60 25.42
N GLU A 174 34.52 -9.68 24.51
CA GLU A 174 35.92 -10.02 24.83
C GLU A 174 36.57 -8.99 25.77
N ARG A 175 36.22 -7.70 25.65
CA ARG A 175 36.66 -6.66 26.59
C ARG A 175 36.07 -6.88 27.98
N LYS A 176 34.77 -7.21 28.07
CA LYS A 176 34.09 -7.48 29.35
C LYS A 176 34.62 -8.75 30.03
N GLU A 177 34.92 -9.80 29.27
CA GLU A 177 35.52 -11.03 29.78
C GLU A 177 36.91 -10.79 30.37
N ARG A 178 37.80 -10.14 29.60
CA ARG A 178 39.14 -9.76 30.11
C ARG A 178 39.08 -8.89 31.36
N ALA A 179 38.10 -7.99 31.46
CA ALA A 179 37.94 -7.14 32.64
C ALA A 179 37.49 -7.94 33.87
N LYS A 180 36.60 -8.94 33.71
CA LYS A 180 36.17 -9.81 34.81
C LYS A 180 37.32 -10.60 35.41
N ASP A 181 38.23 -11.10 34.56
CA ASP A 181 39.37 -11.92 34.99
C ASP A 181 40.56 -11.08 35.52
N SER A 182 40.43 -9.75 35.58
CA SER A 182 41.54 -8.83 35.89
C SER A 182 41.57 -8.29 37.33
N TYR A 183 40.53 -8.52 38.14
CA TYR A 183 40.49 -8.06 39.53
C TYR A 183 40.89 -9.20 40.49
N PRO A 184 41.91 -9.01 41.35
CA PRO A 184 42.27 -9.98 42.38
C PRO A 184 41.22 -10.01 43.51
N GLU A 185 40.94 -11.21 44.04
CA GLU A 185 40.08 -11.43 45.24
C GLU A 185 40.73 -10.93 46.53
#